data_AF-A0A7G1I9A0-F1
#
_entry.id   AF-A0A7G1I9A0-F1
#
_cell.length_a   1.000
_cell.length_b   1.000
_cell.length_c   1.000
_cell.angle_alpha   90.00
_cell.angle_beta   90.00
_cell.angle_gamma   90.00
#
_symmetry.space_group_name_H-M   'P 1'
#
loop_
_entity.id
_entity.type
_entity.pdbx_description
1 polymer ?
#
loop_
_entity_poly.entity_id
_entity_poly.type
_entity_poly.pdbx_seq_one_letter_code
_entity_poly.pdbx_strand_id
1 'polypeptide(L)'
;MMSIDFRMTSTTLVSDVVLPAATWYEKADISSTDMHPYVHAFSAATDPPWETRSDFDAFAAIARAFSAMAKGHLGTRSDVVLTALQHDTPDAMTFPGGAENDWLHTGATPVPGRTMGKITVVERDYTAIYDKWLTLGPLVEKFGLTTKGVTVHPFQEVQELAARFGVLNSGAAAGRPAITTAARMADVLLLLSGTTNGRLAVEGFRELEKGPASGWRIWPRAAKTAASATPIPRRVRSR
;
A
#
# COMPACT_ATOMS: atom_id res chain seq x y z
N MET A 1 -1.33 -15.92 -20.00
CA MET A 1 -2.15 -15.36 -18.93
C MET A 1 -2.14 -16.28 -17.72
N MET A 2 -1.91 -15.73 -16.53
CA MET A 2 -2.01 -16.44 -15.25
C MET A 2 -3.22 -15.92 -14.48
N SER A 3 -3.99 -16.81 -13.86
CA SER A 3 -5.11 -16.48 -12.98
C SER A 3 -4.96 -17.18 -11.63
N ILE A 4 -5.48 -16.57 -10.57
CA ILE A 4 -5.58 -17.13 -9.23
C ILE A 4 -7.05 -17.10 -8.81
N ASP A 5 -7.64 -18.26 -8.56
CA ASP A 5 -9.06 -18.38 -8.22
C ASP A 5 -9.31 -19.66 -7.42
N PHE A 6 -10.33 -19.64 -6.58
CA PHE A 6 -10.78 -20.82 -5.82
C PHE A 6 -11.80 -21.66 -6.60
N ARG A 7 -12.27 -21.17 -7.75
CA ARG A 7 -13.19 -21.87 -8.65
C ARG A 7 -12.76 -21.73 -10.11
N MET A 8 -13.17 -22.69 -10.95
CA MET A 8 -12.98 -22.58 -12.40
C MET A 8 -13.97 -21.58 -13.01
N THR A 9 -13.50 -20.37 -13.26
CA THR A 9 -14.27 -19.30 -13.91
C THR A 9 -14.05 -19.29 -15.42
N SER A 10 -14.81 -18.49 -16.15
CA SER A 10 -14.57 -18.26 -17.58
C SER A 10 -13.15 -17.75 -17.85
N THR A 11 -12.56 -16.98 -16.93
CA THR A 11 -11.18 -16.49 -17.05
C THR A 11 -10.16 -17.60 -16.81
N THR A 12 -10.37 -18.47 -15.82
CA THR A 12 -9.44 -19.59 -15.58
C THR A 12 -9.52 -20.64 -16.68
N LEU A 13 -10.68 -20.83 -17.32
CA LEU A 13 -10.85 -21.71 -18.49
C LEU A 13 -9.99 -21.32 -19.69
N VAL A 14 -9.68 -20.03 -19.83
CA VAL A 14 -8.84 -19.50 -20.92
C VAL A 14 -7.46 -19.03 -20.43
N SER A 15 -7.06 -19.42 -19.21
CA SER A 15 -5.74 -19.12 -18.65
C SER A 15 -4.74 -20.24 -18.95
N ASP A 16 -3.47 -19.87 -19.17
CA ASP A 16 -2.38 -20.83 -19.36
C ASP A 16 -1.95 -21.47 -18.03
N VAL A 17 -2.04 -20.70 -16.94
CA VAL A 17 -1.69 -21.13 -15.58
C VAL A 17 -2.80 -20.70 -14.63
N VAL A 18 -3.30 -21.65 -13.83
CA VAL A 18 -4.29 -21.40 -12.78
C VAL A 18 -3.67 -21.78 -11.44
N LEU A 19 -3.58 -20.82 -10.53
CA LEU A 19 -3.13 -21.04 -9.15
C LEU A 19 -4.36 -21.22 -8.25
N PRO A 20 -4.40 -22.27 -7.41
CA PRO A 20 -5.54 -22.50 -6.51
C PRO A 20 -5.54 -21.49 -5.37
N ALA A 21 -6.56 -20.64 -5.31
CA ALA A 21 -6.71 -19.62 -4.26
C ALA A 21 -7.44 -20.18 -3.03
N ALA A 22 -7.08 -19.70 -1.85
CA ALA A 22 -7.87 -19.87 -0.64
C ALA A 22 -9.14 -19.03 -0.72
N THR A 23 -10.25 -19.58 -0.23
CA THR A 23 -11.50 -18.84 -0.08
C THR A 23 -11.38 -17.81 1.05
N TRP A 24 -12.39 -16.97 1.17
CA TRP A 24 -12.53 -15.93 2.18
C TRP A 24 -12.69 -16.48 3.61
N TYR A 25 -13.03 -17.77 3.77
CA TYR A 25 -13.07 -18.46 5.07
C TYR A 25 -11.77 -19.17 5.44
N GLU A 26 -10.73 -19.05 4.62
CA GLU A 26 -9.48 -19.81 4.77
C GLU A 26 -8.25 -18.88 4.88
N LYS A 27 -8.48 -17.55 4.91
CA LYS A 27 -7.39 -16.56 4.92
C LYS A 27 -7.68 -15.38 5.84
N ALA A 28 -6.60 -14.70 6.25
CA ALA A 28 -6.65 -13.45 6.99
C ALA A 28 -6.63 -12.27 6.02
N ASP A 29 -7.60 -11.36 6.16
CA ASP A 29 -7.70 -10.14 5.36
C ASP A 29 -8.65 -9.13 6.04
N ILE A 30 -8.86 -7.95 5.47
CA ILE A 30 -9.83 -6.95 5.94
C ILE A 30 -10.78 -6.50 4.81
N SER A 31 -11.97 -6.05 5.19
CA SER A 31 -13.00 -5.53 4.28
C SER A 31 -13.67 -4.29 4.84
N SER A 32 -14.03 -3.38 3.95
CA SER A 32 -14.86 -2.21 4.21
C SER A 32 -15.70 -1.91 2.96
N THR A 33 -16.77 -1.14 3.12
CA THR A 33 -17.64 -0.72 2.01
C THR A 33 -18.18 0.68 2.27
N ASP A 34 -18.49 1.41 1.20
CA ASP A 34 -19.14 2.72 1.24
C ASP A 34 -20.50 2.69 1.99
N MET A 35 -21.15 1.53 2.07
CA MET A 35 -22.48 1.38 2.65
C MET A 35 -22.52 1.55 4.17
N HIS A 36 -21.41 1.38 4.88
CA HIS A 36 -21.37 1.46 6.34
C HIS A 36 -19.96 1.80 6.89
N PRO A 37 -19.84 2.39 8.09
CA PRO A 37 -18.55 2.89 8.61
C PRO A 37 -17.70 1.83 9.34
N TYR A 38 -17.92 0.54 9.07
CA TYR A 38 -17.22 -0.56 9.73
C TYR A 38 -16.11 -1.14 8.87
N VAL A 39 -15.00 -1.51 9.52
CA VAL A 39 -13.97 -2.39 8.97
C VAL A 39 -14.10 -3.75 9.63
N HIS A 40 -14.13 -4.81 8.85
CA HIS A 40 -14.28 -6.19 9.32
C HIS A 40 -13.09 -7.03 8.88
N ALA A 41 -12.72 -8.02 9.70
CA ALA A 41 -11.68 -8.97 9.34
C ALA A 41 -12.29 -10.23 8.68
N PHE A 42 -11.60 -10.76 7.68
CA PHE A 42 -11.70 -12.16 7.33
C PHE A 42 -10.78 -12.95 8.26
N SER A 43 -11.31 -14.00 8.88
CA SER A 43 -10.56 -14.90 9.75
C SER A 43 -10.72 -16.31 9.24
N ALA A 44 -9.60 -17.02 9.11
CA ALA A 44 -9.61 -18.41 8.68
C ALA A 44 -10.39 -19.27 9.69
N ALA A 45 -11.48 -19.87 9.23
CA ALA A 45 -12.24 -20.86 9.96
C ALA A 45 -11.51 -22.21 9.97
N THR A 46 -10.78 -22.51 8.88
CA THR A 46 -9.90 -23.66 8.72
C THR A 46 -8.67 -23.26 7.91
N ASP A 47 -7.63 -24.08 7.96
CA ASP A 47 -6.51 -23.93 7.02
C ASP A 47 -6.99 -24.09 5.57
N PRO A 48 -6.35 -23.42 4.59
CA PRO A 48 -6.64 -23.61 3.17
C PRO A 48 -6.56 -25.09 2.78
N PRO A 49 -7.61 -25.68 2.19
CA PRO A 49 -7.63 -27.09 1.86
C PRO A 49 -6.77 -27.39 0.63
N TRP A 50 -6.33 -28.65 0.52
CA TRP A 50 -5.45 -29.13 -0.56
C TRP A 50 -4.16 -28.30 -0.68
N GLU A 51 -3.88 -27.77 -1.86
CA GLU A 51 -2.70 -26.95 -2.16
C GLU A 51 -3.06 -25.47 -2.33
N THR A 52 -4.27 -25.08 -1.92
CA THR A 52 -4.72 -23.68 -2.00
C THR A 52 -3.86 -22.79 -1.11
N ARG A 53 -3.70 -21.52 -1.51
CA ARG A 53 -2.97 -20.51 -0.73
C ARG A 53 -3.70 -19.19 -0.73
N SER A 54 -3.52 -18.40 0.33
CA SER A 54 -3.92 -17.00 0.30
C SER A 54 -3.21 -16.27 -0.85
N ASP A 55 -3.83 -15.23 -1.40
CA ASP A 55 -3.21 -14.45 -2.47
C ASP A 55 -1.88 -13.83 -2.00
N PHE A 56 -1.82 -13.41 -0.73
CA PHE A 56 -0.60 -12.91 -0.10
C PHE A 56 0.54 -13.94 -0.16
N ASP A 57 0.27 -15.19 0.22
CA ASP A 57 1.29 -16.25 0.23
C ASP A 57 1.65 -16.73 -1.19
N ALA A 58 0.69 -16.73 -2.11
CA ALA A 58 0.92 -17.06 -3.51
C ALA A 58 1.87 -16.05 -4.15
N PHE A 59 1.60 -14.75 -4.01
CA PHE A 59 2.49 -13.69 -4.51
C PHE A 59 3.82 -13.63 -3.76
N ALA A 60 3.86 -13.94 -2.46
CA ALA A 60 5.11 -14.10 -1.73
C ALA A 60 5.98 -15.22 -2.33
N ALA A 61 5.38 -16.37 -2.68
CA ALA A 61 6.09 -17.49 -3.30
C ALA A 61 6.62 -17.13 -4.71
N ILE A 62 5.81 -16.40 -5.50
CA ILE A 62 6.23 -15.88 -6.82
C ILE A 62 7.40 -14.91 -6.64
N ALA A 63 7.29 -13.94 -5.72
CA ALA A 63 8.33 -12.96 -5.43
C ALA A 63 9.65 -13.63 -5.02
N ARG A 64 9.58 -14.71 -4.22
CA ARG A 64 10.75 -15.51 -3.83
C ARG A 64 11.41 -16.19 -5.03
N ALA A 65 10.64 -16.89 -5.85
CA ALA A 65 11.16 -17.57 -7.04
C ALA A 65 11.74 -16.56 -8.04
N PHE A 66 11.02 -15.47 -8.29
CA PHE A 66 11.47 -14.38 -9.15
C PHE A 66 12.80 -13.78 -8.67
N SER A 67 12.90 -13.45 -7.38
CA SER A 67 14.11 -12.85 -6.81
C SER A 67 15.33 -13.76 -6.97
N ALA A 68 15.15 -15.08 -6.83
CA ALA A 68 16.21 -16.05 -7.06
C ALA A 68 16.67 -16.07 -8.52
N MET A 69 15.74 -16.11 -9.48
CA MET A 69 16.05 -16.07 -10.92
C MET A 69 16.67 -14.73 -11.35
N ALA A 70 16.21 -13.62 -10.77
CA ALA A 70 16.66 -12.28 -11.09
C ALA A 70 18.17 -12.05 -10.82
N LYS A 71 18.79 -12.84 -9.93
CA LYS A 71 20.23 -12.76 -9.64
C LYS A 71 21.09 -13.00 -10.87
N GLY A 72 20.68 -13.91 -11.76
CA GLY A 72 21.43 -14.25 -12.97
C GLY A 72 21.18 -13.33 -14.17
N HIS A 73 20.11 -12.53 -14.14
CA HIS A 73 19.61 -11.84 -15.34
C HIS A 73 19.37 -10.33 -15.15
N LEU A 74 18.85 -9.92 -13.99
CA LEU A 74 18.35 -8.57 -13.78
C LEU A 74 19.23 -7.74 -12.85
N GLY A 75 19.58 -8.22 -11.66
CA GLY A 75 20.35 -7.38 -10.70
C GLY A 75 19.62 -6.07 -10.35
N THR A 76 20.40 -5.00 -10.15
CA THR A 76 19.89 -3.63 -9.96
C THR A 76 19.81 -2.88 -11.27
N ARG A 77 18.67 -2.24 -11.55
CA ARG A 77 18.42 -1.48 -12.79
C ARG A 77 17.87 -0.09 -12.50
N SER A 78 18.18 0.85 -13.39
CA SER A 78 17.54 2.16 -13.45
C SER A 78 16.39 2.08 -14.45
N ASP A 79 15.17 2.30 -13.98
CA ASP A 79 13.95 2.28 -14.78
C ASP A 79 13.46 3.70 -15.04
N VAL A 80 13.11 4.03 -16.28
CA VAL A 80 12.61 5.36 -16.67
C VAL A 80 11.09 5.31 -16.69
N VAL A 81 10.47 5.90 -15.68
CA VAL A 81 9.02 5.84 -15.46
C VAL A 81 8.37 7.16 -15.91
N LEU A 82 7.45 7.05 -16.86
CA LEU A 82 6.54 8.14 -17.23
C LEU A 82 5.32 8.10 -16.30
N THR A 83 5.06 9.20 -15.59
CA THR A 83 3.92 9.33 -14.68
C THR A 83 3.00 10.44 -15.18
N ALA A 84 1.72 10.11 -15.36
CA ALA A 84 0.70 11.11 -15.70
C ALA A 84 0.63 12.21 -14.62
N LEU A 85 0.24 13.41 -15.02
CA LEU A 85 -0.02 14.52 -14.10
C LEU A 85 -1.14 14.11 -13.13
N GLN A 86 -0.92 14.31 -11.83
CA GLN A 86 -1.79 13.75 -10.80
C GLN A 86 -2.75 14.79 -10.22
N HIS A 87 -4.01 14.38 -10.00
CA HIS A 87 -4.94 15.10 -9.14
C HIS A 87 -4.41 15.17 -7.69
N ASP A 88 -4.91 16.12 -6.90
CA ASP A 88 -4.46 16.38 -5.52
C ASP A 88 -2.95 16.68 -5.39
N THR A 89 -2.34 17.13 -6.48
CA THR A 89 -0.99 17.68 -6.52
C THR A 89 -1.00 18.99 -7.30
N PRO A 90 0.06 19.83 -7.22
CA PRO A 90 0.16 21.02 -8.06
C PRO A 90 0.03 20.74 -9.57
N ASP A 91 0.31 19.52 -10.01
CA ASP A 91 0.20 19.10 -11.41
C ASP A 91 -1.22 19.22 -11.97
N ALA A 92 -2.25 19.18 -11.12
CA ALA A 92 -3.64 19.35 -11.54
C ALA A 92 -3.91 20.72 -12.19
N MET A 93 -3.05 21.72 -11.91
CA MET A 93 -3.18 23.09 -12.43
C MET A 93 -2.35 23.35 -13.69
N THR A 94 -1.80 22.29 -14.30
CA THR A 94 -0.85 22.40 -15.41
C THR A 94 -1.45 23.03 -16.67
N PHE A 95 -2.74 22.81 -16.94
CA PHE A 95 -3.45 23.31 -18.11
C PHE A 95 -4.58 24.29 -17.72
N PRO A 96 -4.24 25.55 -17.38
CA PRO A 96 -5.23 26.52 -16.98
C PRO A 96 -6.25 26.79 -18.10
N GLY A 97 -7.52 26.93 -17.73
CA GLY A 97 -8.61 27.18 -18.68
C GLY A 97 -8.97 26.00 -19.59
N GLY A 98 -8.46 24.79 -19.31
CA GLY A 98 -8.71 23.61 -20.16
C GLY A 98 -7.98 23.66 -21.49
N ALA A 99 -6.97 24.53 -21.62
CA ALA A 99 -6.18 24.65 -22.83
C ALA A 99 -5.37 23.36 -23.08
N GLU A 100 -5.54 22.76 -24.26
CA GLU A 100 -4.73 21.65 -24.71
C GLU A 100 -3.44 22.17 -25.37
N ASN A 101 -2.27 21.72 -24.93
CA ASN A 101 -1.00 21.98 -25.61
C ASN A 101 -0.39 20.67 -26.10
N ASP A 102 -0.84 20.21 -27.27
CA ASP A 102 -0.31 19.00 -27.88
C ASP A 102 1.01 19.29 -28.62
N TRP A 103 2.12 18.89 -27.99
CA TRP A 103 3.47 19.04 -28.52
C TRP A 103 3.73 18.15 -29.75
N LEU A 104 2.97 17.07 -29.95
CA LEU A 104 3.10 16.20 -31.13
C LEU A 104 2.69 16.93 -32.42
N HIS A 105 1.66 17.79 -32.34
CA HIS A 105 1.15 18.53 -33.49
C HIS A 105 1.80 19.90 -33.66
N THR A 106 2.16 20.55 -32.57
CA THR A 106 2.75 21.90 -32.61
C THR A 106 4.25 21.90 -32.92
N GLY A 107 4.92 20.75 -32.80
CA GLY A 107 6.38 20.64 -32.93
C GLY A 107 7.16 21.26 -31.76
N ALA A 108 6.48 21.67 -30.70
CA ALA A 108 7.11 22.18 -29.49
C ALA A 108 7.90 21.08 -28.78
N THR A 109 9.01 21.44 -28.12
CA THR A 109 9.73 20.48 -27.28
C THR A 109 8.94 20.22 -25.99
N PRO A 110 8.63 18.97 -25.64
CA PRO A 110 7.86 18.67 -24.44
C PRO A 110 8.67 18.91 -23.16
N VAL A 111 7.98 19.38 -22.12
CA VAL A 111 8.54 19.68 -20.80
C VAL A 111 7.88 18.77 -19.77
N PRO A 112 8.60 17.78 -19.21
CA PRO A 112 8.06 16.87 -18.20
C PRO A 112 7.45 17.60 -17.00
N GLY A 113 6.23 17.20 -16.62
CA GLY A 113 5.49 17.82 -15.53
C GLY A 113 4.80 19.14 -15.90
N ARG A 114 4.85 19.57 -17.16
CA ARG A 114 4.18 20.80 -17.65
C ARG A 114 3.44 20.64 -18.97
N THR A 115 4.04 20.01 -19.97
CA THR A 115 3.37 19.75 -21.26
C THR A 115 3.29 18.26 -21.58
N MET A 116 3.84 17.43 -20.70
CA MET A 116 3.71 15.97 -20.71
C MET A 116 3.81 15.44 -19.27
N GLY A 117 3.57 14.13 -19.10
CA GLY A 117 3.81 13.44 -17.83
C GLY A 117 5.23 13.62 -17.30
N LYS A 118 5.41 13.48 -15.99
CA LYS A 118 6.73 13.52 -15.35
C LYS A 118 7.55 12.29 -15.78
N ILE A 119 8.84 12.48 -15.99
CA ILE A 119 9.79 11.39 -16.25
C ILE A 119 10.67 11.26 -15.01
N THR A 120 10.64 10.09 -14.37
CA THR A 120 11.41 9.82 -13.15
C THR A 120 12.28 8.58 -13.34
N VAL A 121 13.53 8.64 -12.89
CA VAL A 121 14.39 7.44 -12.82
C VAL A 121 14.17 6.75 -11.48
N VAL A 122 13.73 5.50 -11.51
CA VAL A 122 13.49 4.65 -10.35
C VAL A 122 14.53 3.53 -10.31
N GLU A 123 15.25 3.40 -9.21
CA GLU A 123 16.14 2.25 -8.99
C GLU A 123 15.33 1.03 -8.55
N ARG A 124 15.55 -0.10 -9.23
CA ARG A 124 14.93 -1.39 -8.94
C ARG A 124 16.00 -2.44 -8.74
N ASP A 125 16.25 -2.81 -7.50
CA ASP A 125 16.93 -4.07 -7.19
C ASP A 125 15.91 -5.23 -7.25
N TYR A 126 15.98 -5.99 -8.36
CA TYR A 126 15.12 -7.15 -8.64
C TYR A 126 15.51 -8.38 -7.83
N THR A 127 16.72 -8.44 -7.29
CA THR A 127 17.20 -9.56 -6.47
C THR A 127 16.64 -9.52 -5.04
N ALA A 128 16.15 -8.35 -4.63
CA ALA A 128 15.65 -8.06 -3.29
C ALA A 128 14.11 -7.97 -3.21
N ILE A 129 13.35 -8.34 -4.26
CA ILE A 129 11.89 -8.17 -4.27
C ILE A 129 11.22 -8.95 -3.13
N TYR A 130 11.67 -10.16 -2.85
CA TYR A 130 11.11 -10.95 -1.76
C TYR A 130 11.35 -10.33 -0.38
N ASP A 131 12.58 -9.85 -0.12
CA ASP A 131 12.89 -9.16 1.15
C ASP A 131 12.05 -7.89 1.31
N LYS A 132 11.80 -7.16 0.21
CA LYS A 132 10.92 -5.99 0.17
C LYS A 132 9.44 -6.36 0.37
N TRP A 133 8.99 -7.51 -0.12
CA TRP A 133 7.62 -8.01 0.10
C TRP A 133 7.36 -8.29 1.58
N LEU A 134 8.36 -8.83 2.28
CA LEU A 134 8.25 -9.22 3.69
C LEU A 134 8.43 -8.07 4.69
N THR A 135 8.55 -6.81 4.24
CA THR A 135 8.92 -5.71 5.12
C THR A 135 8.22 -4.40 4.80
N LEU A 136 8.13 -3.52 5.81
CA LEU A 136 7.73 -2.13 5.59
C LEU A 136 8.93 -1.33 5.07
N GLY A 137 8.85 -0.88 3.81
CA GLY A 137 9.90 -0.10 3.18
C GLY A 137 10.25 1.21 3.92
N PRO A 138 11.45 1.76 3.73
CA PRO A 138 11.94 2.94 4.47
C PRO A 138 11.32 4.28 4.01
N LEU A 139 10.67 4.30 2.84
CA LEU A 139 10.17 5.55 2.27
C LEU A 139 9.01 6.15 3.07
N VAL A 140 8.27 5.35 3.83
CA VAL A 140 7.19 5.85 4.71
C VAL A 140 7.73 6.78 5.81
N GLU A 141 8.96 6.57 6.27
CA GLU A 141 9.61 7.47 7.23
C GLU A 141 10.29 8.65 6.53
N LYS A 142 10.87 8.42 5.34
CA LYS A 142 11.58 9.46 4.59
C LYS A 142 10.64 10.53 4.01
N PHE A 143 9.51 10.11 3.45
CA PHE A 143 8.59 10.97 2.72
C PHE A 143 7.23 11.11 3.38
N GLY A 144 6.88 10.24 4.33
CA GLY A 144 5.53 10.18 4.89
C GLY A 144 4.56 9.40 4.00
N LEU A 145 3.27 9.51 4.35
CA LEU A 145 2.14 8.93 3.63
C LEU A 145 1.26 10.07 3.12
N THR A 146 1.20 10.24 1.81
CA THR A 146 0.37 11.28 1.19
C THR A 146 -0.96 10.70 0.70
N THR A 147 -2.06 11.33 1.06
CA THR A 147 -3.40 10.99 0.56
C THR A 147 -4.21 12.27 0.39
N LYS A 148 -4.79 12.46 -0.80
CA LYS A 148 -5.56 13.67 -1.16
C LYS A 148 -4.81 14.98 -0.84
N GLY A 149 -3.54 15.05 -1.23
CA GLY A 149 -2.70 16.24 -1.05
C GLY A 149 -2.22 16.51 0.38
N VAL A 150 -2.61 15.69 1.35
CA VAL A 150 -2.20 15.80 2.75
C VAL A 150 -1.17 14.72 3.07
N THR A 151 -0.05 15.10 3.68
CA THR A 151 1.02 14.16 4.06
C THR A 151 1.11 14.04 5.57
N VAL A 152 1.11 12.79 6.06
CA VAL A 152 1.33 12.47 7.49
C VAL A 152 2.59 11.64 7.68
N HIS A 153 3.18 11.68 8.86
CA HIS A 153 4.46 11.04 9.15
C HIS A 153 4.33 9.93 10.21
N PRO A 154 4.36 8.65 9.81
CA PRO A 154 4.06 7.53 10.70
C PRO A 154 5.27 7.01 11.50
N PHE A 155 6.09 7.89 12.07
CA PHE A 155 7.31 7.46 12.78
C PHE A 155 7.00 6.56 13.99
N GLN A 156 5.97 6.92 14.76
CA GLN A 156 5.56 6.17 15.94
C GLN A 156 4.99 4.80 15.55
N GLU A 157 4.21 4.73 14.49
CA GLU A 157 3.61 3.50 13.98
C GLU A 157 4.66 2.55 13.43
N VAL A 158 5.66 3.06 12.72
CA VAL A 158 6.76 2.22 12.22
C VAL A 158 7.52 1.57 13.38
N GLN A 159 7.80 2.32 14.45
CA GLN A 159 8.43 1.80 15.66
C GLN A 159 7.53 0.77 16.36
N GLU A 160 6.22 1.05 16.44
CA GLU A 160 5.24 0.13 17.01
C GLU A 160 5.16 -1.19 16.22
N LEU A 161 5.19 -1.13 14.89
CA LEU A 161 5.22 -2.33 14.04
C LEU A 161 6.51 -3.13 14.25
N ALA A 162 7.67 -2.47 14.31
CA ALA A 162 8.93 -3.13 14.61
C ALA A 162 8.92 -3.81 15.98
N ALA A 163 8.36 -3.16 17.01
CA ALA A 163 8.24 -3.71 18.34
C ALA A 163 7.27 -4.91 18.40
N ARG A 164 6.16 -4.85 17.64
CA ARG A 164 5.14 -5.91 17.62
C ARG A 164 5.54 -7.13 16.81
N PHE A 165 6.15 -6.92 15.65
CA PHE A 165 6.40 -7.99 14.67
C PHE A 165 7.84 -8.49 14.70
N GLY A 166 8.73 -7.75 15.37
CA GLY A 166 10.15 -7.82 15.14
C GLY A 166 10.54 -7.17 13.81
N VAL A 167 11.83 -7.26 13.50
CA VAL A 167 12.41 -6.80 12.25
C VAL A 167 12.99 -7.97 11.48
N LEU A 168 13.12 -7.83 10.16
CA LEU A 168 13.87 -8.80 9.36
C LEU A 168 15.33 -8.81 9.82
N ASN A 169 15.89 -10.00 10.06
CA ASN A 169 17.21 -10.17 10.66
C ASN A 169 18.36 -10.23 9.63
N SER A 170 18.05 -10.30 8.34
CA SER A 170 19.01 -10.46 7.26
C SER A 170 18.40 -10.00 5.93
N GLY A 171 19.20 -10.02 4.85
CA GLY A 171 18.76 -9.62 3.52
C GLY A 171 18.76 -8.10 3.29
N ALA A 172 18.30 -7.69 2.12
CA ALA A 172 18.34 -6.29 1.67
C ALA A 172 17.43 -5.36 2.51
N ALA A 173 16.47 -5.92 3.23
CA ALA A 173 15.56 -5.20 4.11
C ALA A 173 15.81 -5.47 5.61
N ALA A 174 17.03 -5.88 5.98
CA ALA A 174 17.41 -6.09 7.38
C ALA A 174 17.12 -4.84 8.23
N GLY A 175 16.59 -5.05 9.44
CA GLY A 175 16.20 -3.98 10.37
C GLY A 175 14.85 -3.32 10.08
N ARG A 176 14.16 -3.68 9.01
CA ARG A 176 12.80 -3.18 8.70
C ARG A 176 11.72 -4.00 9.41
N PRO A 177 10.57 -3.38 9.80
CA PRO A 177 9.44 -4.12 10.38
C PRO A 177 9.03 -5.32 9.53
N ALA A 178 8.89 -6.49 10.13
CA ALA A 178 8.67 -7.76 9.43
C ALA A 178 7.18 -8.03 9.14
N ILE A 179 6.73 -7.80 7.91
CA ILE A 179 5.38 -8.05 7.39
C ILE A 179 5.32 -9.45 6.73
N THR A 180 5.53 -10.50 7.53
CA THR A 180 5.73 -11.86 7.01
C THR A 180 4.45 -12.66 6.81
N THR A 181 3.29 -12.12 7.19
CA THR A 181 1.98 -12.79 7.06
C THR A 181 0.91 -11.79 6.61
N ALA A 182 -0.17 -12.29 5.99
CA ALA A 182 -1.31 -11.47 5.60
C ALA A 182 -1.93 -10.71 6.80
N ALA A 183 -2.01 -11.36 7.97
CA ALA A 183 -2.50 -10.72 9.19
C ALA A 183 -1.61 -9.53 9.63
N ARG A 184 -0.28 -9.66 9.51
CA ARG A 184 0.62 -8.53 9.79
C ARG A 184 0.46 -7.41 8.76
N MET A 185 0.22 -7.74 7.50
CA MET A 185 -0.10 -6.73 6.48
C MET A 185 -1.39 -5.99 6.82
N ALA A 186 -2.44 -6.69 7.26
CA ALA A 186 -3.67 -6.06 7.72
C ALA A 186 -3.43 -5.11 8.89
N ASP A 187 -2.64 -5.51 9.90
CA ASP A 187 -2.26 -4.63 11.01
C ASP A 187 -1.47 -3.39 10.56
N VAL A 188 -0.59 -3.52 9.54
CA VAL A 188 0.10 -2.36 8.94
C VAL A 188 -0.91 -1.39 8.33
N LEU A 189 -1.88 -1.89 7.56
CA LEU A 189 -2.93 -1.04 6.97
C LEU A 189 -3.75 -0.33 8.05
N LEU A 190 -4.17 -1.06 9.09
CA LEU A 190 -4.93 -0.51 10.20
C LEU A 190 -4.15 0.55 10.97
N LEU A 191 -2.84 0.34 11.14
CA LEU A 191 -2.03 1.27 11.90
C LEU A 191 -1.61 2.50 11.09
N LEU A 192 -1.38 2.35 9.78
CA LEU A 192 -0.93 3.44 8.90
C LEU A 192 -2.08 4.25 8.27
N SER A 193 -3.33 3.82 8.42
CA SER A 193 -4.49 4.56 7.92
C SER A 193 -5.05 5.53 8.95
N GLY A 194 -5.29 6.79 8.54
CA GLY A 194 -6.00 7.77 9.34
C GLY A 194 -7.47 7.43 9.61
N THR A 195 -8.07 6.44 8.93
CA THR A 195 -9.44 5.99 9.22
C THR A 195 -9.52 5.04 10.43
N THR A 196 -8.40 4.43 10.80
CA THR A 196 -8.31 3.40 11.84
C THR A 196 -7.29 3.73 12.93
N ASN A 197 -6.40 4.69 12.69
CA ASN A 197 -5.48 5.24 13.68
C ASN A 197 -5.80 6.72 13.96
N GLY A 198 -6.34 6.97 15.16
CA GLY A 198 -6.72 8.31 15.60
C GLY A 198 -5.56 9.32 15.63
N ARG A 199 -4.32 8.88 15.87
CA ARG A 199 -3.15 9.77 15.89
C ARG A 199 -2.87 10.33 14.50
N LEU A 200 -2.82 9.46 13.48
CA LEU A 200 -2.63 9.85 12.09
C LEU A 200 -3.83 10.62 11.55
N ALA A 201 -5.06 10.27 11.97
CA ALA A 201 -6.26 11.05 11.64
C ALA A 201 -6.11 12.51 12.08
N VAL A 202 -5.71 12.70 13.34
CA VAL A 202 -5.48 14.00 13.96
C VAL A 202 -4.40 14.80 13.25
N GLU A 203 -3.28 14.15 12.95
CA GLU A 203 -2.18 14.77 12.19
C GLU A 203 -2.67 15.22 10.80
N GLY A 204 -3.36 14.36 10.06
CA GLY A 204 -3.88 14.67 8.74
C GLY A 204 -4.83 15.87 8.74
N PHE A 205 -5.76 15.97 9.71
CA PHE A 205 -6.63 17.14 9.81
C PHE A 205 -5.86 18.42 10.14
N ARG A 206 -4.82 18.35 10.97
CA ARG A 206 -3.97 19.52 11.27
C ARG A 206 -3.16 19.97 10.06
N GLU A 207 -2.64 19.03 9.28
CA GLU A 207 -1.93 19.35 8.03
C GLU A 207 -2.89 19.98 7.00
N LEU A 208 -4.11 19.45 6.90
CA LEU A 208 -5.15 20.03 6.05
C LEU A 208 -5.48 21.48 6.43
N GLU A 209 -5.54 21.80 7.73
CA GLU A 209 -5.78 23.17 8.22
C GLU A 209 -4.68 24.17 7.84
N LYS A 210 -3.46 23.71 7.52
CA LYS A 210 -2.38 24.60 7.05
C LYS A 210 -2.56 25.07 5.60
N GLY A 211 -3.39 24.37 4.82
CA GLY A 211 -3.64 24.70 3.41
C GLY A 211 -4.48 25.97 3.22
N PRO A 212 -4.87 26.30 1.98
CA PRO A 212 -5.67 27.49 1.65
C PRO A 212 -7.03 27.57 2.38
N ALA A 213 -7.46 26.48 2.99
CA ALA A 213 -8.64 26.38 3.85
C ALA A 213 -8.38 26.83 5.32
N SER A 214 -7.28 27.54 5.60
CA SER A 214 -6.84 27.95 6.95
C SER A 214 -7.82 28.81 7.76
N GLY A 215 -8.93 29.27 7.16
CA GLY A 215 -10.06 29.88 7.85
C GLY A 215 -11.09 28.90 8.43
N TRP A 216 -11.06 27.61 8.05
CA TRP A 216 -12.00 26.59 8.50
C TRP A 216 -11.35 25.77 9.61
N ARG A 217 -11.74 25.99 10.87
CA ARG A 217 -11.40 25.06 11.97
C ARG A 217 -12.16 23.75 11.77
N ILE A 218 -11.49 22.74 11.22
CA ILE A 218 -12.04 21.40 10.95
C ILE A 218 -11.98 20.55 12.23
N TRP A 219 -11.03 20.88 13.13
CA TRP A 219 -10.75 20.19 14.38
C TRP A 219 -11.92 19.89 15.32
N PRO A 220 -12.92 20.79 15.55
CA PRO A 220 -13.95 20.53 16.58
C PRO A 220 -14.87 19.34 16.25
N ARG A 221 -14.92 18.87 15.00
CA ARG A 221 -15.76 17.73 14.59
C ARG A 221 -15.03 16.38 14.64
N ALA A 222 -13.74 16.33 14.30
CA ALA A 222 -12.97 15.09 14.26
C ALA A 222 -12.52 14.59 15.65
N ALA A 223 -12.27 15.49 16.59
CA ALA A 223 -11.81 15.13 17.94
C ALA A 223 -12.86 14.33 18.76
N LYS A 224 -14.16 14.54 18.50
CA LYS A 224 -15.24 13.82 19.21
C LYS A 224 -15.36 12.36 18.80
N THR A 225 -14.97 11.99 17.58
CA THR A 225 -15.03 10.60 17.07
C THR A 225 -13.73 9.83 17.33
N ALA A 226 -12.57 10.49 17.34
CA ALA A 226 -11.29 9.83 17.63
C ALA A 226 -11.12 9.50 19.13
N ALA A 227 -11.61 10.36 20.04
CA ALA A 227 -11.51 10.15 21.49
C ALA A 227 -12.44 9.04 22.03
N SER A 228 -13.44 8.61 21.25
CA SER A 228 -14.38 7.53 21.63
C SER A 228 -13.94 6.14 21.17
N ALA A 229 -12.85 6.01 20.40
CA ALA A 229 -12.29 4.73 20.01
C ALA A 229 -11.69 4.05 21.25
N THR A 230 -12.50 3.22 21.92
CA THR A 230 -12.07 2.44 23.08
C THR A 230 -11.06 1.39 22.62
N PRO A 231 -9.93 1.17 23.31
CA PRO A 231 -9.04 0.07 22.98
C PRO A 231 -9.84 -1.24 23.04
N ILE A 232 -9.79 -2.06 21.98
CA ILE A 232 -10.40 -3.39 22.00
C ILE A 232 -9.71 -4.18 23.12
N PRO A 233 -10.43 -4.68 24.14
CA PRO A 233 -9.81 -5.45 25.20
C PRO A 233 -9.29 -6.78 24.63
N ARG A 234 -7.97 -6.95 24.61
CA ARG A 234 -7.33 -8.22 24.25
C ARG A 234 -7.61 -9.23 25.35
N ARG A 235 -8.52 -10.19 25.10
CA ARG A 235 -8.55 -11.43 25.87
C ARG A 235 -7.30 -12.23 25.51
N VAL A 236 -6.32 -12.22 26.40
CA VAL A 236 -5.26 -13.24 26.42
C VAL A 236 -5.93 -14.57 26.71
N ARG A 237 -6.09 -15.42 25.69
CA ARG A 237 -6.35 -16.84 25.92
C ARG A 237 -5.01 -17.54 26.04
N SER A 238 -4.59 -17.77 27.28
CA SER A 238 -3.61 -18.81 27.59
C SER A 238 -4.28 -20.18 27.43
N ARG A 239 -3.92 -20.93 26.39
CA ARG A 239 -3.75 -22.39 26.40
C ARG A 239 -2.79 -22.78 25.30
#